data_AF-A0A2H0CS17-F1
#
_entry.id   AF-A0A2H0CS17-F1
#
_cell.length_a   1.000
_cell.length_b   1.000
_cell.length_c   1.000
_cell.angle_alpha   90.00
_cell.angle_beta   90.00
_cell.angle_gamma   90.00
#
_symmetry.space_group_name_H-M   'P 1'
#
loop_
_entity.id
_entity.type
_entity.pdbx_description
1 polymer ?
#
loop_
_entity_poly.entity_id
_entity_poly.type
_entity_poly.pdbx_seq_one_letter_code
_entity_poly.pdbx_strand_id
1 'polypeptide(L)'
;MIRRYLIENNHRSILVAIPQQGLGKKWEARERKILKMVKEGLTSDQVNNLIAETQKLQGLQLAPDSPEALATLPSLAIEDVPKEIEKYPLEIKKQGEILFHDLFTNNIAYTQIGFNTHTVPGEMIPYIPLLGTLVLGMGTRKHSYTEVSKLIGMHTGGIRTSHFTSATVQDRQQVLSYIFFNGKALMEKVDNLFDLFDELLGEYSFDDTKRLVEIIRSARADMEDSIVPHGNHYVQARLQ
;
A
#
# COMPACT_ATOMS: atom_id res chain seq x y z
N MET A 1 9.95 22.81 -24.33
CA MET A 1 10.43 21.58 -23.66
C MET A 1 9.83 20.31 -24.26
N ILE A 2 8.50 20.13 -24.22
CA ILE A 2 7.80 18.92 -24.72
C ILE A 2 8.18 18.59 -26.17
N ARG A 3 8.10 19.55 -27.10
CA ARG A 3 8.42 19.34 -28.51
C ARG A 3 9.84 18.75 -28.71
N ARG A 4 10.86 19.43 -28.19
CA ARG A 4 12.28 19.03 -28.32
C ARG A 4 12.59 17.67 -27.68
N TYR A 5 12.09 17.39 -26.48
CA TYR A 5 12.52 16.22 -25.69
C TYR A 5 11.60 15.00 -25.80
N LEU A 6 10.34 15.16 -26.22
CA LEU A 6 9.36 14.07 -26.33
C LEU A 6 8.89 13.84 -27.77
N ILE A 7 8.45 14.90 -28.47
CA ILE A 7 7.82 14.75 -29.80
C ILE A 7 8.88 14.53 -30.89
N GLU A 8 9.92 15.37 -30.90
CA GLU A 8 10.97 15.37 -31.92
C GLU A 8 12.18 14.49 -31.52
N ASN A 9 12.19 13.96 -30.30
CA ASN A 9 13.26 13.09 -29.83
C ASN A 9 13.07 11.67 -30.37
N ASN A 10 13.96 11.27 -31.28
CA ASN A 10 13.95 9.94 -31.88
C ASN A 10 14.60 8.86 -31.00
N HIS A 11 15.21 9.21 -29.87
CA HIS A 11 15.73 8.26 -28.90
C HIS A 11 14.60 7.69 -28.02
N ARG A 12 13.73 6.89 -28.63
CA ARG A 12 12.57 6.24 -27.99
C ARG A 12 12.48 4.77 -28.34
N SER A 13 11.99 3.96 -27.39
CA SER A 13 11.67 2.55 -27.60
C SER A 13 10.20 2.31 -27.22
N ILE A 14 9.52 1.45 -27.97
CA ILE A 14 8.16 1.00 -27.67
C ILE A 14 8.25 -0.49 -27.35
N LEU A 15 7.98 -0.84 -26.08
CA LEU A 15 7.93 -2.22 -25.62
C LEU A 15 6.46 -2.66 -25.54
N VAL A 16 6.15 -3.81 -26.11
CA VAL A 16 4.83 -4.45 -25.99
C VAL A 16 5.01 -5.82 -25.34
N ALA A 17 4.47 -5.99 -24.13
CA ALA A 17 4.44 -7.27 -23.45
C ALA A 17 3.13 -7.99 -23.79
N ILE A 18 3.22 -9.19 -24.39
CA ILE A 18 2.06 -9.99 -24.80
C ILE A 18 2.04 -11.27 -23.95
N PRO A 19 0.94 -11.57 -23.25
CA PRO A 19 0.81 -12.81 -22.50
C PRO A 19 0.99 -14.03 -23.42
N GLN A 20 1.90 -14.93 -23.05
CA GLN A 20 2.14 -16.17 -23.78
C GLN A 20 1.93 -17.38 -22.87
N GLN A 21 0.87 -18.15 -23.15
CA GLN A 21 0.59 -19.38 -22.42
C GLN A 21 1.78 -20.35 -22.52
N GLY A 22 2.17 -20.92 -21.39
CA GLY A 22 3.27 -21.89 -21.31
C GLY A 22 4.68 -21.30 -21.39
N LEU A 23 4.84 -19.96 -21.41
CA LEU A 23 6.16 -19.33 -21.39
C LEU A 23 6.97 -19.72 -20.13
N GLY A 24 6.32 -19.76 -18.96
CA GLY A 24 6.96 -20.25 -17.72
C GLY A 24 7.48 -21.68 -17.86
N LYS A 25 6.66 -22.60 -18.40
CA LYS A 25 7.09 -23.99 -18.66
C LYS A 25 8.26 -24.06 -19.65
N LYS A 26 8.31 -23.18 -20.65
CA LYS A 26 9.44 -23.08 -21.60
C LYS A 26 10.72 -22.62 -20.90
N TRP A 27 10.63 -21.63 -20.02
CA TRP A 27 11.76 -21.14 -19.24
C TRP A 27 12.30 -22.22 -18.30
N GLU A 28 11.43 -22.88 -17.56
CA GLU A 28 11.82 -24.01 -16.72
C GLU A 28 12.43 -25.17 -17.54
N ALA A 29 11.89 -25.47 -18.73
CA ALA A 29 12.47 -26.51 -19.59
C ALA A 29 13.86 -26.12 -20.11
N ARG A 30 14.07 -24.84 -20.43
CA ARG A 30 15.38 -24.29 -20.80
C ARG A 30 16.36 -24.40 -19.62
N GLU A 31 15.92 -24.01 -18.44
CA GLU A 31 16.71 -24.13 -17.21
C GLU A 31 17.09 -25.59 -16.92
N ARG A 32 16.11 -26.51 -16.95
CA ARG A 32 16.36 -27.96 -16.81
C ARG A 32 17.37 -28.48 -17.83
N LYS A 33 17.31 -28.01 -19.07
CA LYS A 33 18.29 -28.39 -20.12
C LYS A 33 19.69 -27.87 -19.79
N ILE A 34 19.81 -26.62 -19.33
CA ILE A 34 21.09 -26.04 -18.90
C ILE A 34 21.67 -26.85 -17.74
N LEU A 35 20.86 -27.12 -16.70
CA LEU A 35 21.27 -27.92 -15.54
C LEU A 35 21.70 -29.33 -15.95
N LYS A 36 21.02 -29.94 -16.93
CA LYS A 36 21.40 -31.25 -17.46
C LYS A 36 22.76 -31.21 -18.16
N MET A 37 22.99 -30.23 -19.04
CA MET A 37 24.28 -30.07 -19.73
C MET A 37 25.43 -29.81 -18.74
N VAL A 38 25.19 -28.99 -17.72
CA VAL A 38 26.15 -28.76 -16.63
C VAL A 38 26.47 -30.09 -15.95
N LYS A 39 25.45 -30.86 -15.56
CA LYS A 39 25.64 -32.17 -14.91
C LYS A 39 26.38 -33.18 -15.80
N GLU A 40 26.05 -33.25 -17.08
CA GLU A 40 26.70 -34.16 -18.05
C GLU A 40 28.17 -33.78 -18.29
N GLY A 41 28.54 -32.52 -18.10
CA GLY A 41 29.93 -32.03 -18.19
C GLY A 41 30.77 -32.25 -16.92
N LEU A 42 30.18 -32.74 -15.83
CA LEU A 42 30.89 -33.04 -14.59
C LEU A 42 31.37 -34.50 -14.58
N THR A 43 32.59 -34.69 -14.10
CA THR A 43 33.11 -36.02 -13.75
C THR A 43 32.41 -36.57 -12.51
N SER A 44 32.48 -37.88 -12.29
CA SER A 44 31.92 -38.52 -11.10
C SER A 44 32.45 -37.92 -9.79
N ASP A 45 33.74 -37.57 -9.75
CA ASP A 45 34.36 -36.94 -8.57
C ASP A 45 33.80 -35.54 -8.32
N GLN A 46 33.61 -34.73 -9.37
CA GLN A 46 33.00 -33.41 -9.24
C GLN A 46 31.54 -33.48 -8.78
N VAL A 47 30.78 -34.47 -9.26
CA VAL A 47 29.40 -34.69 -8.79
C VAL A 47 29.38 -35.06 -7.30
N ASN A 48 30.26 -35.97 -6.87
CA ASN A 48 30.38 -36.35 -5.46
C ASN A 48 30.78 -35.16 -4.58
N ASN A 49 31.70 -34.32 -5.05
CA ASN A 49 32.08 -33.09 -4.35
C ASN A 49 30.89 -32.12 -4.22
N LEU A 50 30.10 -31.91 -5.27
CA LEU A 50 28.93 -31.02 -5.24
C LEU A 50 27.87 -31.51 -4.24
N ILE A 51 27.66 -32.82 -4.16
CA ILE A 51 26.77 -33.45 -3.17
C ILE A 51 27.29 -33.20 -1.75
N ALA A 52 28.58 -33.44 -1.52
CA ALA A 52 29.20 -33.22 -0.21
C ALA A 52 29.15 -31.74 0.22
N GLU A 53 29.39 -30.80 -0.71
CA GLU A 53 29.27 -29.36 -0.46
C GLU A 53 27.82 -28.96 -0.17
N THR A 54 26.85 -29.51 -0.90
CA THR A 54 25.43 -29.24 -0.65
C THR A 54 25.00 -29.74 0.73
N GLN A 55 25.42 -30.95 1.13
CA GLN A 55 25.16 -31.51 2.46
C GLN A 55 25.82 -30.68 3.55
N LYS A 56 27.07 -30.25 3.34
CA LYS A 56 27.78 -29.35 4.27
C LYS A 56 27.04 -28.02 4.43
N LEU A 57 26.60 -27.41 3.34
CA LEU A 57 25.85 -26.15 3.36
C LEU A 57 24.51 -26.31 4.10
N GLN A 58 23.76 -27.38 3.83
CA GLN A 58 22.51 -27.67 4.54
C GLN A 58 22.74 -27.86 6.03
N GLY A 59 23.80 -28.58 6.41
CA GLY A 59 24.19 -28.74 7.81
C GLY A 59 24.49 -27.40 8.49
N LEU A 60 25.20 -26.49 7.80
CA LEU A 60 25.49 -25.15 8.31
C LEU A 60 24.24 -24.28 8.46
N GLN A 61 23.28 -24.36 7.52
CA GLN A 61 22.05 -23.57 7.57
C GLN A 61 21.09 -24.02 8.67
N LEU A 62 21.13 -25.31 9.05
CA LEU A 62 20.27 -25.89 10.08
C LEU A 62 20.92 -25.87 11.47
N ALA A 63 22.24 -25.75 11.54
CA ALA A 63 22.95 -25.68 12.81
C ALA A 63 22.66 -24.34 13.51
N PRO A 64 22.21 -24.35 14.77
CA PRO A 64 22.10 -23.12 15.55
C PRO A 64 23.50 -22.58 15.85
N ASP A 65 23.61 -21.26 15.90
CA ASP A 65 24.84 -20.59 16.36
C ASP A 65 25.15 -20.96 17.82
N SER A 66 26.43 -21.07 18.16
CA SER A 66 26.84 -21.40 19.53
C SER A 66 26.54 -20.23 20.48
N PRO A 67 26.30 -20.48 21.77
CA PRO A 67 26.11 -19.42 22.75
C PRO A 67 27.26 -18.42 22.79
N GLU A 68 28.51 -18.88 22.62
CA GLU A 68 29.70 -18.02 22.58
C GLU A 68 29.69 -17.10 21.35
N ALA A 69 29.29 -17.61 20.18
CA ALA A 69 29.16 -16.82 18.97
C ALA A 69 28.04 -15.78 19.11
N LEU A 70 26.88 -16.18 19.63
CA LEU A 70 25.77 -15.26 19.91
C LEU A 70 26.15 -14.18 20.92
N ALA A 71 26.97 -14.50 21.92
CA ALA A 71 27.46 -13.55 22.92
C ALA A 71 28.44 -12.51 22.35
N THR A 72 29.00 -12.72 21.15
CA THR A 72 29.80 -11.70 20.45
C THR A 72 28.95 -10.61 19.79
N LEU A 73 27.65 -10.87 19.62
CA LEU A 73 26.73 -9.90 19.04
C LEU A 73 26.43 -8.80 20.06
N PRO A 74 26.65 -7.52 19.73
CA PRO A 74 26.32 -6.43 20.64
C PRO A 74 24.81 -6.42 20.90
N SER A 75 24.43 -6.28 22.17
CA SER A 75 23.04 -6.18 22.60
C SER A 75 22.86 -4.96 23.51
N LEU A 76 21.62 -4.47 23.57
CA LEU A 76 21.22 -3.47 24.55
C LEU A 76 20.91 -4.17 25.87
N ALA A 77 21.24 -3.52 26.98
CA ALA A 77 20.80 -3.95 28.29
C ALA A 77 19.31 -3.62 28.47
N ILE A 78 18.61 -4.33 29.35
CA ILE A 78 17.18 -4.02 29.61
C ILE A 78 17.03 -2.61 30.19
N GLU A 79 18.06 -2.09 30.84
CA GLU A 79 18.15 -0.74 31.37
C GLU A 79 18.23 0.34 30.28
N ASP A 80 18.66 0.00 29.06
CA ASP A 80 18.68 0.91 27.91
C ASP A 80 17.28 1.09 27.30
N VAL A 81 16.33 0.23 27.66
CA VAL A 81 14.93 0.30 27.19
C VAL A 81 14.16 1.28 28.09
N PRO A 82 13.55 2.35 27.52
CA PRO A 82 12.71 3.26 28.29
C PRO A 82 11.59 2.51 29.01
N LYS A 83 11.44 2.75 30.31
CA LYS A 83 10.40 2.12 31.15
C LYS A 83 9.00 2.66 30.88
N GLU A 84 8.92 3.85 30.29
CA GLU A 84 7.67 4.53 29.97
C GLU A 84 7.55 4.75 28.46
N ILE A 85 6.31 4.67 27.98
CA ILE A 85 5.97 4.95 26.58
C ILE A 85 5.90 6.46 26.40
N GLU A 86 6.38 6.94 25.26
CA GLU A 86 6.23 8.34 24.86
C GLU A 86 4.74 8.73 24.82
N LYS A 87 4.41 9.86 25.44
CA LYS A 87 3.06 10.41 25.48
C LYS A 87 3.00 11.61 24.55
N TYR A 88 2.06 11.58 23.61
CA TYR A 88 1.81 12.69 22.71
C TYR A 88 0.69 13.58 23.26
N PRO A 89 0.78 14.92 23.14
CA PRO A 89 -0.31 15.81 23.49
C PRO A 89 -1.60 15.41 22.75
N LEU A 90 -2.69 15.29 23.49
CA LEU A 90 -4.02 15.06 22.95
C LEU A 90 -5.02 15.98 23.65
N GLU A 91 -5.66 16.84 22.88
CA GLU A 91 -6.77 17.67 23.31
C GLU A 91 -8.04 17.19 22.62
N ILE A 92 -9.07 16.85 23.40
CA ILE A 92 -10.40 16.50 22.87
C ILE A 92 -11.25 17.75 22.86
N LYS A 93 -11.50 18.30 21.66
CA LYS A 93 -12.36 19.47 21.49
C LYS A 93 -13.80 19.03 21.32
N LYS A 94 -14.70 19.57 22.16
CA LYS A 94 -16.12 19.17 22.24
C LYS A 94 -16.97 19.55 21.02
N GLN A 95 -16.44 20.35 20.10
CA GLN A 95 -17.09 20.67 18.82
C GLN A 95 -16.87 19.49 17.85
N GLY A 96 -17.67 18.44 17.98
CA GLY A 96 -17.67 17.30 17.04
C GLY A 96 -16.60 16.23 17.29
N GLU A 97 -16.20 15.98 18.54
CA GLU A 97 -15.21 14.95 18.92
C GLU A 97 -13.87 15.05 18.15
N ILE A 98 -13.32 16.26 18.07
CA ILE A 98 -12.04 16.49 17.39
C ILE A 98 -10.90 16.06 18.33
N LEU A 99 -10.08 15.13 17.83
CA LEU A 99 -8.81 14.73 18.46
C LEU A 99 -7.69 15.61 17.91
N PHE A 100 -7.23 16.56 18.72
CA PHE A 100 -6.19 17.52 18.32
C PHE A 100 -4.84 17.16 18.95
N HIS A 101 -3.81 17.11 18.11
CA HIS A 101 -2.44 16.83 18.51
C HIS A 101 -1.56 18.04 18.19
N ASP A 102 -1.11 18.76 19.21
CA ASP A 102 -0.15 19.85 19.05
C ASP A 102 1.27 19.29 18.95
N LEU A 103 1.71 19.04 17.73
CA LEU A 103 3.00 18.45 17.39
C LEU A 103 3.76 19.36 16.43
N PHE A 104 5.09 19.34 16.51
CA PHE A 104 5.92 20.03 15.53
C PHE A 104 5.85 19.32 14.17
N THR A 105 5.14 19.92 13.22
CA THR A 105 4.90 19.36 11.87
C THR A 105 5.51 20.20 10.74
N ASN A 106 6.42 21.13 11.06
CA ASN A 106 7.02 22.05 10.09
C ASN A 106 5.98 22.84 9.26
N ASN A 107 4.99 23.43 9.94
CA ASN A 107 3.89 24.21 9.35
C ASN A 107 2.99 23.45 8.36
N ILE A 108 2.82 22.15 8.58
CA ILE A 108 1.88 21.31 7.82
C ILE A 108 0.78 20.82 8.75
N ALA A 109 -0.47 21.10 8.39
CA ALA A 109 -1.63 20.50 9.03
C ALA A 109 -1.90 19.12 8.42
N TYR A 110 -2.20 18.15 9.28
CA TYR A 110 -2.66 16.82 8.90
C TYR A 110 -4.07 16.62 9.46
N THR A 111 -5.03 16.42 8.56
CA THR A 111 -6.45 16.29 8.92
C THR A 111 -6.94 14.92 8.48
N GLN A 112 -7.67 14.24 9.37
CA GLN A 112 -8.33 12.97 9.08
C GLN A 112 -9.80 13.09 9.46
N ILE A 113 -10.70 12.97 8.48
CA ILE A 113 -12.15 12.93 8.73
C ILE A 113 -12.57 11.47 8.66
N GLY A 114 -12.94 10.92 9.82
CA GLY A 114 -13.34 9.52 9.97
C GLY A 114 -14.86 9.36 10.01
N PHE A 115 -15.39 8.49 9.16
CA PHE A 115 -16.78 8.07 9.18
C PHE A 115 -16.87 6.63 9.68
N ASN A 116 -17.65 6.41 10.73
CA ASN A 116 -17.92 5.08 11.24
C ASN A 116 -18.79 4.32 10.23
N THR A 117 -18.38 3.11 9.85
CA THR A 117 -19.07 2.28 8.85
C THR A 117 -19.89 1.14 9.46
N HIS A 118 -20.06 1.11 10.78
CA HIS A 118 -20.82 0.07 11.49
C HIS A 118 -22.30 0.02 11.09
N THR A 119 -22.88 1.13 10.64
CA THR A 119 -24.27 1.21 10.18
C THR A 119 -24.44 0.90 8.69
N VAL A 120 -23.35 0.62 7.97
CA VAL A 120 -23.41 0.26 6.54
C VAL A 120 -23.98 -1.17 6.41
N PRO A 121 -24.98 -1.40 5.54
CA PRO A 121 -25.51 -2.74 5.31
C PRO A 121 -24.42 -3.73 4.91
N GLY A 122 -24.52 -4.99 5.34
CA GLY A 122 -23.46 -6.00 5.16
C GLY A 122 -23.10 -6.22 3.68
N GLU A 123 -24.09 -6.20 2.80
CA GLU A 123 -23.93 -6.31 1.36
C GLU A 123 -23.20 -5.10 0.74
N MET A 124 -23.20 -3.95 1.41
CA MET A 124 -22.54 -2.72 0.95
C MET A 124 -21.09 -2.59 1.45
N ILE A 125 -20.69 -3.37 2.47
CA ILE A 125 -19.32 -3.33 3.04
C ILE A 125 -18.22 -3.48 1.98
N PRO A 126 -18.31 -4.42 1.01
CA PRO A 126 -17.27 -4.58 -0.02
C PRO A 126 -17.06 -3.34 -0.90
N TYR A 127 -18.03 -2.42 -0.94
CA TYR A 127 -17.99 -1.21 -1.76
C TYR A 127 -17.39 0.00 -1.01
N ILE A 128 -17.14 -0.09 0.29
CA ILE A 128 -16.57 1.03 1.08
C ILE A 128 -15.23 1.53 0.49
N PRO A 129 -14.24 0.67 0.17
CA PRO A 129 -13.00 1.14 -0.43
C PRO A 129 -13.22 1.82 -1.79
N LEU A 130 -14.12 1.26 -2.60
CA LEU A 130 -14.47 1.81 -3.90
C LEU A 130 -15.15 3.18 -3.76
N LEU A 131 -16.06 3.35 -2.79
CA LEU A 131 -16.71 4.62 -2.50
C LEU A 131 -15.68 5.72 -2.25
N GLY A 132 -14.66 5.45 -1.43
CA GLY A 132 -13.58 6.41 -1.19
C GLY A 132 -12.86 6.84 -2.47
N THR A 133 -12.54 5.88 -3.33
CA THR A 133 -11.92 6.15 -4.65
C THR A 133 -12.85 6.95 -5.57
N LEU A 134 -14.15 6.66 -5.56
CA LEU A 134 -15.13 7.38 -6.37
C LEU A 134 -15.30 8.82 -5.92
N VAL A 135 -15.45 9.05 -4.61
CA VAL A 135 -15.58 10.41 -4.03
C VAL A 135 -14.41 11.30 -4.46
N LEU A 136 -13.18 10.78 -4.46
CA LEU A 136 -12.01 11.56 -4.88
C LEU A 136 -11.79 11.60 -6.40
N GLY A 137 -12.37 10.66 -7.15
CA GLY A 137 -12.02 10.42 -8.56
C GLY A 137 -13.06 10.84 -9.60
N MET A 138 -14.30 11.10 -9.19
CA MET A 138 -15.44 11.38 -10.08
C MET A 138 -15.64 12.87 -10.39
N GLY A 139 -15.13 13.75 -9.54
CA GLY A 139 -15.52 15.16 -9.56
C GLY A 139 -16.78 15.41 -8.72
N THR A 140 -17.29 16.62 -8.80
CA THR A 140 -18.38 17.13 -7.97
C THR A 140 -19.41 17.83 -8.86
N ARG A 141 -20.51 18.29 -8.28
CA ARG A 141 -21.50 19.14 -8.97
C ARG A 141 -20.94 20.52 -9.30
N LYS A 142 -19.87 20.96 -8.64
CA LYS A 142 -19.23 22.27 -8.84
C LYS A 142 -18.06 22.20 -9.83
N HIS A 143 -17.30 21.12 -9.81
CA HIS A 143 -16.06 20.98 -10.58
C HIS A 143 -15.92 19.57 -11.18
N SER A 144 -15.40 19.50 -12.41
CA SER A 144 -15.01 18.22 -13.02
C SER A 144 -13.86 17.56 -12.24
N TYR A 145 -13.68 16.24 -12.41
CA TYR A 145 -12.58 15.52 -11.76
C TYR A 145 -11.19 16.12 -12.08
N THR A 146 -11.01 16.72 -13.27
CA THR A 146 -9.75 17.37 -13.65
C THR A 146 -9.54 18.70 -12.92
N GLU A 147 -10.61 19.43 -12.65
CA GLU A 147 -10.57 20.70 -11.91
C GLU A 147 -10.35 20.44 -10.42
N VAL A 148 -11.08 19.48 -9.84
CA VAL A 148 -10.84 19.01 -8.47
C VAL A 148 -9.39 18.57 -8.29
N SER A 149 -8.84 17.79 -9.21
CA SER A 149 -7.43 17.36 -9.15
C SER A 149 -6.45 18.54 -9.19
N LYS A 150 -6.72 19.58 -10.00
CA LYS A 150 -5.93 20.81 -10.01
C LYS A 150 -6.04 21.57 -8.68
N LEU A 151 -7.24 21.72 -8.14
CA LEU A 151 -7.47 22.40 -6.86
C LEU A 151 -6.72 21.70 -5.71
N ILE A 152 -6.83 20.37 -5.63
CA ILE A 152 -6.07 19.56 -4.68
C ILE A 152 -4.56 19.82 -4.84
N GLY A 153 -4.04 19.79 -6.07
CA GLY A 153 -2.61 20.00 -6.34
C GLY A 153 -2.11 21.44 -6.09
N MET A 154 -2.97 22.44 -6.22
CA MET A 154 -2.62 23.85 -5.98
C MET A 154 -2.67 24.22 -4.49
N HIS A 155 -3.64 23.67 -3.75
CA HIS A 155 -3.95 24.12 -2.40
C HIS A 155 -3.51 23.16 -1.31
N THR A 156 -3.19 21.91 -1.64
CA THR A 156 -2.91 20.86 -0.64
C THR A 156 -1.67 20.07 -1.01
N GLY A 157 -1.15 19.28 -0.07
CA GLY A 157 -0.15 18.24 -0.33
C GLY A 157 -0.77 16.90 -0.77
N GLY A 158 -2.08 16.88 -1.04
CA GLY A 158 -2.84 15.69 -1.45
C GLY A 158 -3.93 15.30 -0.45
N ILE A 159 -4.99 14.69 -0.99
CA ILE A 159 -6.09 14.09 -0.25
C ILE A 159 -6.16 12.61 -0.66
N ARG A 160 -6.30 11.71 0.31
CA ARG A 160 -6.40 10.26 0.10
C ARG A 160 -7.44 9.62 1.00
N THR A 161 -8.02 8.53 0.57
CA THR A 161 -8.87 7.70 1.41
C THR A 161 -8.08 6.56 2.05
N SER A 162 -8.54 6.12 3.22
CA SER A 162 -8.07 4.87 3.83
C SER A 162 -9.21 4.21 4.58
N HIS A 163 -9.14 2.91 4.74
CA HIS A 163 -10.09 2.14 5.54
C HIS A 163 -9.36 1.54 6.74
N PHE A 164 -10.03 1.55 7.88
CA PHE A 164 -9.52 0.97 9.12
C PHE A 164 -10.54 -0.01 9.67
N THR A 165 -10.10 -1.24 9.88
CA THR A 165 -10.86 -2.26 10.62
C THR A 165 -9.98 -2.92 11.66
N SER A 166 -10.54 -3.11 12.85
CA SER A 166 -9.87 -3.83 13.93
C SER A 166 -10.89 -4.37 14.92
N ALA A 167 -10.56 -5.44 15.63
CA ALA A 167 -11.33 -5.86 16.79
C ALA A 167 -10.85 -5.10 18.03
N THR A 168 -11.73 -4.88 19.00
CA THR A 168 -11.30 -4.28 20.26
C THR A 168 -10.44 -5.25 21.08
N VAL A 169 -9.60 -4.71 21.96
CA VAL A 169 -8.76 -5.53 22.86
C VAL A 169 -9.61 -6.32 23.85
N GLN A 170 -10.74 -5.75 24.28
CA GLN A 170 -11.62 -6.34 25.30
C GLN A 170 -12.57 -7.39 24.73
N ASP A 171 -13.04 -7.19 23.50
CA ASP A 171 -13.94 -8.10 22.82
C ASP A 171 -13.57 -8.25 21.34
N ARG A 172 -13.22 -9.48 20.96
CA ARG A 172 -12.85 -9.83 19.58
C ARG A 172 -14.05 -9.84 18.62
N GLN A 173 -15.27 -9.90 19.14
CA GLN A 173 -16.50 -9.82 18.34
C GLN A 173 -16.91 -8.37 18.07
N GLN A 174 -16.42 -7.42 18.87
CA GLN A 174 -16.66 -6.01 18.63
C GLN A 174 -15.67 -5.47 17.59
N VAL A 175 -16.19 -5.17 16.40
CA VAL A 175 -15.40 -4.65 15.27
C VAL A 175 -15.53 -3.13 15.19
N LEU A 176 -14.38 -2.45 15.21
CA LEU A 176 -14.21 -1.08 14.79
C LEU A 176 -14.08 -1.06 13.26
N SER A 177 -14.84 -0.21 12.58
CA SER A 177 -14.77 -0.06 11.13
C SER A 177 -15.00 1.41 10.77
N TYR A 178 -14.04 1.98 10.04
CA TYR A 178 -14.06 3.38 9.63
C TYR A 178 -13.51 3.54 8.21
N ILE A 179 -14.07 4.51 7.48
CA ILE A 179 -13.43 5.10 6.31
C ILE A 179 -12.93 6.50 6.67
N PHE A 180 -11.69 6.81 6.29
CA PHE A 180 -11.05 8.08 6.55
C PHE A 180 -10.75 8.82 5.25
N PHE A 181 -11.01 10.12 5.25
CA PHE A 181 -10.54 11.07 4.25
C PHE A 181 -9.41 11.88 4.87
N ASN A 182 -8.19 11.65 4.37
CA ASN A 182 -6.96 12.16 4.93
C ASN A 182 -6.41 13.25 4.02
N GLY A 183 -6.19 14.43 4.58
CA GLY A 183 -5.67 15.58 3.87
C GLY A 183 -4.43 16.12 4.57
N LYS A 184 -3.56 16.76 3.79
CA LYS A 184 -2.47 17.56 4.34
C LYS A 184 -2.34 18.86 3.58
N ALA A 185 -2.07 19.95 4.27
CA ALA A 185 -1.87 21.26 3.65
C ALA A 185 -0.90 22.09 4.50
N LEU A 186 -0.30 23.12 3.88
CA LEU A 186 0.39 24.14 4.65
C LEU A 186 -0.62 24.83 5.56
N MET A 187 -0.19 25.27 6.75
CA MET A 187 -1.07 25.93 7.73
C MET A 187 -1.87 27.09 7.12
N GLU A 188 -1.27 27.88 6.21
CA GLU A 188 -1.91 28.99 5.50
C GLU A 188 -2.97 28.57 4.45
N LYS A 189 -3.04 27.28 4.10
CA LYS A 189 -3.98 26.70 3.13
C LYS A 189 -4.99 25.75 3.76
N VAL A 190 -5.07 25.69 5.09
CA VAL A 190 -5.96 24.77 5.80
C VAL A 190 -7.42 25.04 5.46
N ASP A 191 -7.82 26.29 5.33
CA ASP A 191 -9.19 26.65 4.93
C ASP A 191 -9.51 26.05 3.55
N ASN A 192 -8.59 26.15 2.57
CA ASN A 192 -8.78 25.53 1.26
C ASN A 192 -8.87 24.00 1.32
N LEU A 193 -8.17 23.35 2.25
CA LEU A 193 -8.29 21.91 2.46
C LEU A 193 -9.70 21.55 2.97
N PHE A 194 -10.25 22.33 3.90
CA PHE A 194 -11.60 22.10 4.42
C PHE A 194 -12.69 22.45 3.39
N ASP A 195 -12.51 23.50 2.60
CA ASP A 195 -13.39 23.82 1.46
C ASP A 195 -13.44 22.65 0.46
N LEU A 196 -12.28 22.02 0.18
CA LEU A 196 -12.20 20.85 -0.67
C LEU A 196 -12.88 19.63 -0.04
N PHE A 197 -12.73 19.40 1.27
CA PHE A 197 -13.47 18.32 1.94
C PHE A 197 -14.98 18.53 1.88
N ASP A 198 -15.45 19.75 2.13
CA ASP A 198 -16.88 20.10 2.05
C ASP A 198 -17.42 19.83 0.64
N GLU A 199 -16.69 20.24 -0.40
CA GLU A 199 -17.11 19.99 -1.77
C GLU A 199 -17.09 18.50 -2.14
N LEU A 200 -16.02 17.78 -1.82
CA LEU A 200 -15.88 16.37 -2.15
C LEU A 200 -16.96 15.52 -1.48
N LEU A 201 -17.27 15.81 -0.21
CA LEU A 201 -18.19 15.01 0.60
C LEU A 201 -19.65 15.48 0.49
N GLY A 202 -19.88 16.78 0.28
CA GLY A 202 -21.23 17.37 0.19
C GLY A 202 -21.75 17.51 -1.24
N GLU A 203 -20.85 17.72 -2.21
CA GLU A 203 -21.20 18.01 -3.61
C GLU A 203 -20.84 16.89 -4.58
N TYR A 204 -20.65 15.66 -4.10
CA TYR A 204 -20.34 14.50 -4.95
C TYR A 204 -21.36 14.34 -6.11
N SER A 205 -20.88 13.94 -7.28
CA SER A 205 -21.71 13.53 -8.42
C SER A 205 -21.16 12.23 -9.01
N PHE A 206 -22.05 11.26 -9.23
CA PHE A 206 -21.73 10.00 -9.91
C PHE A 206 -22.38 9.90 -11.29
N ASP A 207 -22.75 11.05 -11.87
CA ASP A 207 -23.52 11.11 -13.12
C ASP A 207 -22.65 10.78 -14.36
N ASP A 208 -21.34 11.02 -14.29
CA ASP A 208 -20.40 10.63 -15.34
C ASP A 208 -20.17 9.11 -15.35
N THR A 209 -21.10 8.41 -15.99
CA THR A 209 -21.07 6.95 -16.10
C THR A 209 -19.80 6.44 -16.79
N LYS A 210 -19.23 7.22 -17.73
CA LYS A 210 -18.00 6.83 -18.41
C LYS A 210 -16.84 6.81 -17.41
N ARG A 211 -16.69 7.88 -16.64
CA ARG A 211 -15.66 7.99 -15.60
C ARG A 211 -15.82 6.93 -14.52
N LEU A 212 -17.06 6.66 -14.11
CA LEU A 212 -17.38 5.60 -13.14
C LEU A 212 -16.85 4.24 -13.61
N VAL A 213 -17.15 3.87 -14.86
CA VAL A 213 -16.68 2.60 -15.45
C VAL A 213 -15.16 2.55 -15.57
N GLU A 214 -14.51 3.67 -15.90
CA GLU A 214 -13.04 3.76 -15.93
C GLU A 214 -12.42 3.49 -14.55
N ILE A 215 -12.95 4.12 -13.49
CA ILE A 215 -12.46 3.93 -12.12
C ILE A 215 -12.65 2.49 -11.67
N ILE A 216 -13.83 1.90 -11.91
CA ILE A 216 -14.11 0.51 -11.52
C ILE A 216 -13.18 -0.46 -12.26
N ARG A 217 -12.93 -0.25 -13.56
CA ARG A 217 -12.01 -1.08 -14.34
C ARG A 217 -10.57 -0.95 -13.85
N SER A 218 -10.13 0.26 -13.50
CA SER A 218 -8.81 0.49 -12.91
C SER A 218 -8.69 -0.25 -11.58
N ALA A 219 -9.65 -0.06 -10.67
CA ALA A 219 -9.64 -0.71 -9.37
C ALA A 219 -9.61 -2.25 -9.47
N ARG A 220 -10.32 -2.82 -10.46
CA ARG A 220 -10.26 -4.26 -10.74
C ARG A 220 -8.86 -4.69 -11.23
N ALA A 221 -8.29 -3.97 -12.20
CA ALA A 221 -6.96 -4.27 -12.72
C ALA A 221 -5.89 -4.17 -11.62
N ASP A 222 -5.95 -3.13 -10.80
CA ASP A 222 -5.04 -2.95 -9.66
C ASP A 222 -5.15 -4.12 -8.67
N MET A 223 -6.37 -4.59 -8.40
CA MET A 223 -6.59 -5.76 -7.56
C MET A 223 -6.00 -7.04 -8.19
N GLU A 224 -6.28 -7.31 -9.47
CA GLU A 224 -5.75 -8.46 -10.20
C GLU A 224 -4.21 -8.49 -10.20
N ASP A 225 -3.58 -7.35 -10.48
CA ASP A 225 -2.13 -7.20 -10.53
C ASP A 225 -1.46 -7.34 -9.17
N SER A 226 -2.17 -6.98 -8.09
CA SER A 226 -1.62 -7.04 -6.73
C SER A 226 -1.54 -8.46 -6.14
N ILE A 227 -2.29 -9.42 -6.67
CA ILE A 227 -2.37 -10.80 -6.14
C ILE A 227 -1.02 -11.51 -6.20
N VAL A 228 -0.34 -11.43 -7.34
CA VAL A 228 0.94 -12.13 -7.55
C VAL A 228 2.04 -11.62 -6.61
N PRO A 229 2.31 -10.30 -6.51
CA PRO A 229 3.33 -9.78 -5.61
C PRO A 229 2.95 -9.84 -4.11
N HIS A 230 1.66 -9.86 -3.76
CA HIS A 230 1.19 -9.76 -2.36
C HIS A 230 0.32 -10.94 -1.90
N GLY A 231 0.51 -12.13 -2.49
CA GLY A 231 -0.36 -13.28 -2.23
C GLY A 231 -0.46 -13.71 -0.76
N ASN A 232 0.62 -13.54 0.02
CA ASN A 232 0.63 -13.79 1.45
C ASN A 232 -0.37 -12.90 2.22
N HIS A 233 -0.52 -11.63 1.85
CA HIS A 233 -1.47 -10.72 2.47
C HIS A 233 -2.93 -11.14 2.20
N TYR A 234 -3.22 -11.59 0.98
CA TYR A 234 -4.53 -12.12 0.62
C TYR A 234 -4.90 -13.37 1.41
N VAL A 235 -3.93 -14.26 1.65
CA VAL A 235 -4.13 -15.45 2.49
C VAL A 235 -4.37 -15.04 3.93
N GLN A 236 -3.53 -14.16 4.49
CA GLN A 236 -3.66 -13.69 5.87
C GLN A 236 -5.03 -13.06 6.13
N ALA A 237 -5.53 -12.22 5.22
CA ALA A 237 -6.83 -11.56 5.34
C ALA A 237 -8.03 -12.52 5.33
N ARG A 238 -7.86 -13.77 4.86
CA ARG A 238 -8.92 -14.79 4.82
C ARG A 238 -8.86 -15.80 5.97
N LEU A 239 -7.73 -15.88 6.67
CA LEU A 239 -7.52 -16.80 7.79
C LEU A 239 -7.82 -16.17 9.16
N GLN A 240 -7.90 -14.84 9.21
CA GLN A 240 -8.32 -14.07 10.40
C GLN A 240 -9.83 -14.10 10.56
#